data_AF-A0A7J4QUS7-F1
#
_entry.id   AF-A0A7J4QUS7-F1
#
_cell.length_a   1.000
_cell.length_b   1.000
_cell.length_c   1.000
_cell.angle_alpha   90.00
_cell.angle_beta   90.00
_cell.angle_gamma   90.00
#
_symmetry.space_group_name_H-M   'P 1'
#
loop_
_entity.id
_entity.type
_entity.pdbx_description
1 polymer ?
#
loop_
_entity_poly.entity_id
_entity_poly.type
_entity_poly.pdbx_seq_one_letter_code
_entity_poly.pdbx_strand_id
1 'polypeptide(L)'
;MDILKNNFDEGDLLKYVDVIQESDLRNLFNSGISIESVLPGDFLDSVIPEDLPPAELTLEIILPTWVRTIEGDDRLTLQKTLGESSDIDISLAGTDPYDWRNEIRDDDMNVICTTVQRTCISSSIELDISALRINEWSQSVSLDFALDAEVSIYRVIVPLEEINQSGSTKVNFEAAPSDLVRIGLDIASRLAEPKTFDDVGNICDDDQDYSVCERDLSFAFTPEGLTDFSVDIGEMITDFIHESGADLPNQDDSPFGQVDLSGFEIKTKIDGLTGLDQNIGDEDPITLSVKIPEVEFKLELDGDIGQLIEGDTSSLELNFFANAFRGLIVNPMVSAAELLGTSLSNGIVSGSGITYPSPDGETTSFSFSGNTSIAEDYDLSINGPVSVILPRGITIIDVEDTGGYLSITETGGRQKITYNIPDGEFEDTISFRVKVSWLYLFMQFWVYPTFIVLLLALFIRRRRRKKRLKKERKAASAQQATKVTIGDSEFADLKGFKSEGLHGELQQFEEYSNQSPPPMIDLGDERFD
;
A
#
# COMPACT_ATOMS: atom_id res chain seq x y z
N MET A 1 7.59 9.66 46.74
CA MET A 1 8.58 10.29 45.85
C MET A 1 9.95 10.39 46.49
N ASP A 2 10.12 10.98 47.68
CA ASP A 2 11.44 11.13 48.31
C ASP A 2 12.18 9.80 48.53
N ILE A 3 11.45 8.73 48.87
CA ILE A 3 12.02 7.38 49.00
C ILE A 3 12.53 6.85 47.65
N LEU A 4 11.82 7.09 46.55
CA LEU A 4 12.26 6.67 45.21
C LEU A 4 13.54 7.44 44.82
N LYS A 5 13.56 8.77 45.00
CA LYS A 5 14.73 9.61 44.70
C LYS A 5 16.00 9.18 45.45
N ASN A 6 15.85 8.72 46.69
CA ASN A 6 16.96 8.28 47.53
C ASN A 6 17.46 6.86 47.22
N ASN A 7 16.77 6.08 46.37
CA ASN A 7 17.14 4.70 46.02
C ASN A 7 17.62 4.55 44.56
N PHE A 8 17.62 5.61 43.75
CA PHE A 8 18.19 5.59 42.40
C PHE A 8 19.58 6.25 42.44
N ASP A 9 20.63 5.45 42.30
CA ASP A 9 22.00 5.87 42.64
C ASP A 9 22.74 6.70 41.57
N GLU A 10 22.36 6.68 40.29
CA GLU A 10 22.80 7.61 39.22
C GLU A 10 22.22 7.16 37.85
N GLY A 11 21.94 8.10 36.93
CA GLY A 11 21.56 7.79 35.53
C GLY A 11 20.33 8.52 34.98
N ASP A 12 19.91 8.18 33.74
CA ASP A 12 18.76 8.78 33.06
C ASP A 12 17.45 8.63 33.86
N LEU A 13 17.31 7.56 34.65
CA LEU A 13 16.12 7.28 35.48
C LEU A 13 15.84 8.36 36.55
N LEU A 14 16.87 9.03 37.09
CA LEU A 14 16.67 10.12 38.05
C LEU A 14 15.89 11.29 37.43
N LYS A 15 16.13 11.58 36.14
CA LYS A 15 15.41 12.64 35.42
C LYS A 15 13.91 12.34 35.32
N TYR A 16 13.54 11.06 35.13
CA TYR A 16 12.14 10.63 35.13
C TYR A 16 11.52 10.75 36.52
N VAL A 17 12.22 10.34 37.58
CA VAL A 17 11.71 10.45 38.96
C VAL A 17 11.46 11.90 39.38
N ASP A 18 12.16 12.87 38.78
CA ASP A 18 11.93 14.29 39.03
C ASP A 18 10.62 14.83 38.42
N VAL A 19 10.13 14.24 37.33
CA VAL A 19 8.92 14.68 36.62
C VAL A 19 7.70 13.80 36.89
N ILE A 20 7.90 12.59 37.42
CA ILE A 20 6.83 11.66 37.80
C ILE A 20 5.96 12.27 38.92
N GLN A 21 4.66 12.20 38.72
CA GLN A 21 3.62 12.65 39.65
C GLN A 21 2.91 11.45 40.28
N GLU A 22 2.17 11.69 41.36
CA GLU A 22 1.36 10.67 42.02
C GLU A 22 0.31 10.07 41.07
N SER A 23 -0.28 10.89 40.19
CA SER A 23 -1.21 10.43 39.16
C SER A 23 -0.58 9.43 38.19
N ASP A 24 0.69 9.59 37.85
CA ASP A 24 1.39 8.70 36.93
C ASP A 24 1.58 7.32 37.55
N LEU A 25 1.99 7.28 38.83
CA LEU A 25 2.13 6.04 39.58
C LEU A 25 0.78 5.35 39.76
N ARG A 26 -0.28 6.10 40.06
CA ARG A 26 -1.64 5.55 40.10
C ARG A 26 -2.02 4.92 38.77
N ASN A 27 -1.82 5.64 37.67
CA ASN A 27 -2.17 5.16 36.33
C ASN A 27 -1.33 3.91 35.95
N LEU A 28 -0.06 3.87 36.32
CA LEU A 28 0.81 2.71 36.16
C LEU A 28 0.31 1.48 36.93
N PHE A 29 -0.06 1.63 38.20
CA PHE A 29 -0.63 0.51 38.97
C PHE A 29 -2.01 0.09 38.46
N ASN A 30 -2.82 1.04 37.98
CA ASN A 30 -4.11 0.75 37.35
C ASN A 30 -3.96 0.19 35.92
N SER A 31 -2.78 0.21 35.30
CA SER A 31 -2.56 -0.43 34.00
C SER A 31 -2.48 -1.96 34.08
N GLY A 32 -2.72 -2.55 35.26
CA GLY A 32 -2.66 -3.99 35.50
C GLY A 32 -1.33 -4.48 36.09
N ILE A 33 -0.42 -3.57 36.42
CA ILE A 33 0.84 -3.91 37.10
C ILE A 33 0.58 -4.19 38.57
N SER A 34 1.09 -5.33 39.05
CA SER A 34 1.16 -5.64 40.47
C SER A 34 2.55 -6.12 40.87
N ILE A 35 2.91 -5.87 42.12
CA ILE A 35 4.22 -6.18 42.68
C ILE A 35 4.01 -7.08 43.88
N GLU A 36 4.75 -8.17 43.91
CA GLU A 36 4.83 -9.08 45.04
C GLU A 36 6.28 -9.12 45.52
N SER A 37 6.51 -9.08 46.82
CA SER A 37 7.85 -9.14 47.37
C SER A 37 7.85 -9.89 48.69
N VAL A 38 8.84 -10.76 48.87
CA VAL A 38 9.06 -11.47 50.12
C VAL A 38 10.23 -10.79 50.84
N LEU A 39 9.96 -10.26 52.03
CA LEU A 39 11.02 -9.76 52.91
C LEU A 39 11.44 -10.87 53.86
N PRO A 40 12.75 -11.07 54.10
CA PRO A 40 13.20 -12.08 55.05
C PRO A 40 12.73 -11.72 56.46
N GLY A 41 12.42 -12.73 57.27
CA GLY A 41 11.82 -12.55 58.61
C GLY A 41 12.69 -11.77 59.61
N ASP A 42 13.99 -11.60 59.34
CA ASP A 42 14.91 -10.77 60.12
C ASP A 42 14.93 -9.29 59.69
N PHE A 43 14.18 -8.91 58.65
CA PHE A 43 14.08 -7.51 58.20
C PHE A 43 13.65 -6.58 59.34
N LEU A 44 12.65 -6.98 60.12
CA LEU A 44 12.16 -6.19 61.25
C LEU A 44 13.18 -6.10 62.40
N ASP A 45 14.19 -6.96 62.45
CA ASP A 45 15.26 -6.92 63.46
C ASP A 45 16.17 -5.71 63.24
N SER A 46 16.38 -5.33 61.98
CA SER A 46 17.16 -4.14 61.61
C SER A 46 16.48 -2.82 61.96
N VAL A 47 15.14 -2.84 62.10
CA VAL A 47 14.32 -1.66 62.42
C VAL A 47 14.18 -1.46 63.93
N ILE A 48 14.35 -2.52 64.73
CA ILE A 48 14.27 -2.45 66.20
C ILE A 48 15.58 -1.87 66.76
N PRO A 49 15.54 -0.76 67.52
CA PRO A 49 16.70 -0.23 68.21
C PRO A 49 17.36 -1.26 69.14
N GLU A 50 18.70 -1.32 69.17
CA GLU A 50 19.48 -2.27 70.00
C GLU A 50 19.18 -2.16 71.51
N ASP A 51 18.64 -1.03 71.96
CA ASP A 51 18.32 -0.74 73.36
C ASP A 51 16.99 -1.35 73.85
N LEU A 52 16.19 -1.94 72.95
CA LEU A 52 14.90 -2.56 73.30
C LEU A 52 15.08 -4.06 73.61
N PRO A 53 14.49 -4.56 74.72
CA PRO A 53 14.46 -6.00 74.98
C PRO A 53 13.69 -6.74 73.87
N PRO A 54 13.89 -8.06 73.70
CA PRO A 54 13.15 -8.84 72.72
C PRO A 54 11.63 -8.63 72.91
N ALA A 55 10.99 -8.06 71.90
CA ALA A 55 9.60 -7.67 71.92
C ALA A 55 8.91 -8.10 70.62
N GLU A 56 7.63 -8.42 70.73
CA GLU A 56 6.76 -8.59 69.56
C GLU A 56 6.50 -7.22 68.94
N LEU A 57 6.54 -7.14 67.62
CA LEU A 57 6.37 -5.89 66.88
C LEU A 57 5.34 -6.10 65.77
N THR A 58 4.34 -5.22 65.74
CA THR A 58 3.40 -5.12 64.63
C THR A 58 3.57 -3.74 64.00
N LEU A 59 3.96 -3.72 62.73
CA LEU A 59 4.05 -2.51 61.91
C LEU A 59 2.91 -2.53 60.90
N GLU A 60 1.98 -1.58 61.03
CA GLU A 60 0.94 -1.33 60.04
C GLU A 60 1.33 -0.14 59.17
N ILE A 61 1.42 -0.35 57.86
CA ILE A 61 1.65 0.69 56.87
C ILE A 61 0.32 0.94 56.15
N ILE A 62 -0.26 2.12 56.34
CA ILE A 62 -1.47 2.54 55.62
C ILE A 62 -1.07 2.92 54.20
N LEU A 63 -1.68 2.27 53.21
CA LEU A 63 -1.42 2.50 51.80
C LEU A 63 -2.13 3.78 51.33
N PRO A 64 -1.60 4.47 50.30
CA PRO A 64 -2.30 5.55 49.62
C PRO A 64 -3.66 5.08 49.07
N THR A 65 -4.63 5.99 48.92
CA THR A 65 -6.00 5.64 48.50
C THR A 65 -6.12 5.04 47.09
N TRP A 66 -5.04 5.03 46.32
CA TRP A 66 -4.96 4.50 44.96
C TRP A 66 -4.12 3.20 44.87
N VAL A 67 -3.57 2.72 45.99
CA VAL A 67 -2.88 1.43 46.11
C VAL A 67 -3.63 0.56 47.10
N ARG A 68 -3.70 -0.73 46.82
CA ARG A 68 -4.18 -1.76 47.73
C ARG A 68 -3.27 -2.98 47.69
N THR A 69 -3.41 -3.87 48.65
CA THR A 69 -2.82 -5.21 48.51
C THR A 69 -3.52 -5.97 47.39
N ILE A 70 -2.90 -7.03 46.86
CA ILE A 70 -3.55 -7.88 45.86
C ILE A 70 -4.84 -8.51 46.41
N GLU A 71 -4.89 -8.73 47.73
CA GLU A 71 -6.07 -9.24 48.45
C GLU A 71 -7.16 -8.17 48.68
N GLY A 72 -6.85 -6.90 48.44
CA GLY A 72 -7.80 -5.79 48.49
C GLY A 72 -7.72 -4.91 49.75
N ASP A 73 -6.73 -5.12 50.61
CA ASP A 73 -6.56 -4.36 51.85
C ASP A 73 -5.94 -2.98 51.62
N ASP A 74 -6.28 -2.04 52.50
CA ASP A 74 -5.76 -0.66 52.52
C ASP A 74 -4.47 -0.50 53.32
N ARG A 75 -3.91 -1.60 53.83
CA ARG A 75 -2.74 -1.59 54.71
C ARG A 75 -1.88 -2.84 54.54
N LEU A 76 -0.58 -2.69 54.77
CA LEU A 76 0.35 -3.80 54.96
C LEU A 76 0.55 -4.03 56.46
N THR A 77 0.44 -5.27 56.91
CA THR A 77 0.65 -5.63 58.32
C THR A 77 1.87 -6.55 58.43
N LEU A 78 2.97 -6.03 58.97
CA LEU A 78 4.21 -6.78 59.17
C LEU A 78 4.28 -7.16 60.66
N GLN A 79 4.32 -8.46 60.97
CA GLN A 79 4.35 -8.97 62.35
C GLN A 79 5.63 -9.73 62.66
N LYS A 80 6.21 -9.45 63.82
CA LYS A 80 7.32 -10.20 64.40
C LYS A 80 6.87 -10.83 65.72
N THR A 81 6.91 -12.15 65.78
CA THR A 81 6.58 -12.94 66.98
C THR A 81 7.86 -13.47 67.63
N LEU A 82 7.88 -13.57 68.96
CA LEU A 82 9.05 -14.08 69.68
C LEU A 82 9.29 -15.57 69.38
N GLY A 83 10.41 -15.88 68.73
CA GLY A 83 10.82 -17.27 68.44
C GLY A 83 10.32 -17.84 67.13
N GLU A 84 9.61 -17.05 66.32
CA GLU A 84 9.19 -17.39 64.96
C GLU A 84 9.80 -16.39 63.98
N SER A 85 10.55 -16.88 62.99
CA SER A 85 11.01 -16.09 61.84
C SER A 85 10.23 -16.57 60.62
N SER A 86 9.13 -15.90 60.32
CA SER A 86 8.42 -16.08 59.05
C SER A 86 8.83 -14.98 58.10
N ASP A 87 9.00 -15.35 56.83
CA ASP A 87 9.12 -14.36 55.78
C ASP A 87 7.83 -13.53 55.68
N ILE A 88 7.97 -12.28 55.24
CA ILE A 88 6.88 -11.32 55.20
C ILE A 88 6.53 -11.02 53.76
N ASP A 89 5.31 -11.39 53.37
CA ASP A 89 4.78 -11.14 52.03
C ASP A 89 4.24 -9.71 51.92
N ILE A 90 4.74 -8.99 50.93
CA ILE A 90 4.24 -7.68 50.53
C ILE A 90 3.62 -7.85 49.15
N SER A 91 2.39 -7.40 49.00
CA SER A 91 1.71 -7.34 47.70
C SER A 91 1.10 -5.97 47.50
N LEU A 92 1.24 -5.43 46.29
CA LEU A 92 0.76 -4.09 45.91
C LEU A 92 0.14 -4.13 44.52
N ALA A 93 -1.04 -3.53 44.38
CA ALA A 93 -1.76 -3.38 43.13
C ALA A 93 -2.55 -2.05 43.11
N GLY A 94 -2.99 -1.64 41.91
CA GLY A 94 -3.92 -0.53 41.76
C GLY A 94 -5.29 -0.82 42.38
N THR A 95 -6.04 0.23 42.72
CA THR A 95 -7.42 0.08 43.21
C THR A 95 -8.40 -0.38 42.15
N ASP A 96 -8.12 -0.07 40.88
CA ASP A 96 -8.92 -0.47 39.73
C ASP A 96 -7.98 -0.89 38.60
N PRO A 97 -7.35 -2.08 38.73
CA PRO A 97 -6.40 -2.57 37.74
C PRO A 97 -7.13 -3.02 36.48
N TYR A 98 -6.62 -2.57 35.34
CA TYR A 98 -6.99 -3.05 34.02
C TYR A 98 -6.92 -4.58 33.93
N ASP A 99 -7.98 -5.18 33.39
CA ASP A 99 -8.04 -6.60 33.06
C ASP A 99 -8.14 -6.77 31.54
N TRP A 100 -7.08 -7.32 30.95
CA TRP A 100 -7.00 -7.60 29.52
C TRP A 100 -7.97 -8.70 29.06
N ARG A 101 -8.60 -9.45 29.96
CA ARG A 101 -9.55 -10.53 29.61
C ARG A 101 -10.93 -9.98 29.20
N ASN A 102 -10.93 -8.91 28.43
CA ASN A 102 -12.09 -8.26 27.87
C ASN A 102 -12.19 -8.53 26.35
N GLU A 103 -13.38 -8.36 25.79
CA GLU A 103 -13.57 -8.32 24.34
C GLU A 103 -13.55 -6.87 23.87
N ILE A 104 -12.82 -6.60 22.80
CA ILE A 104 -12.84 -5.31 22.12
C ILE A 104 -13.73 -5.46 20.90
N ARG A 105 -14.63 -4.51 20.71
CA ARG A 105 -15.60 -4.52 19.62
C ARG A 105 -15.52 -3.23 18.83
N ASP A 106 -15.79 -3.33 17.53
CA ASP A 106 -15.96 -2.16 16.67
C ASP A 106 -17.33 -1.49 16.91
N ASP A 107 -17.57 -0.36 16.24
CA ASP A 107 -18.83 0.38 16.28
C ASP A 107 -20.05 -0.45 15.84
N ASP A 108 -19.82 -1.47 15.01
CA ASP A 108 -20.82 -2.41 14.50
C ASP A 108 -21.01 -3.64 15.40
N MET A 109 -20.39 -3.65 16.58
CA MET A 109 -20.39 -4.73 17.58
C MET A 109 -19.69 -6.02 17.14
N ASN A 110 -18.90 -6.00 16.07
CA ASN A 110 -18.05 -7.12 15.69
C ASN A 110 -16.88 -7.23 16.65
N VAL A 111 -16.47 -8.45 16.98
CA VAL A 111 -15.35 -8.69 17.88
C VAL A 111 -14.06 -8.44 17.10
N ILE A 112 -13.29 -7.44 17.53
CA ILE A 112 -11.92 -7.16 17.06
C ILE A 112 -10.96 -8.06 17.83
N CYS A 113 -11.09 -8.06 19.17
CA CYS A 113 -10.23 -8.80 20.08
C CYS A 113 -11.06 -9.69 21.00
N THR A 114 -10.62 -10.91 21.20
CA THR A 114 -11.25 -11.87 22.11
C THR A 114 -10.64 -11.81 23.52
N THR A 115 -11.32 -12.38 24.50
CA THR A 115 -10.86 -12.43 25.91
C THR A 115 -9.61 -13.28 26.16
N VAL A 116 -9.13 -14.01 25.16
CA VAL A 116 -7.97 -14.92 25.27
C VAL A 116 -6.72 -14.37 24.58
N GLN A 117 -6.85 -13.29 23.81
CA GLN A 117 -5.75 -12.67 23.07
C GLN A 117 -5.04 -11.63 23.92
N ARG A 118 -3.82 -11.92 24.38
CA ARG A 118 -3.01 -10.97 25.18
C ARG A 118 -2.46 -9.84 24.35
N THR A 119 -2.11 -10.13 23.10
CA THR A 119 -1.79 -9.15 22.07
C THR A 119 -3.05 -8.94 21.23
N CYS A 120 -3.44 -7.69 21.00
CA CYS A 120 -4.47 -7.38 20.03
C CYS A 120 -4.07 -6.21 19.15
N ILE A 121 -3.90 -6.54 17.86
CA ILE A 121 -3.60 -5.62 16.78
C ILE A 121 -4.57 -5.95 15.66
N SER A 122 -5.24 -4.93 15.14
CA SER A 122 -6.13 -5.05 13.99
C SER A 122 -5.54 -4.30 12.82
N SER A 123 -5.70 -4.83 11.62
CA SER A 123 -5.34 -4.16 10.37
C SER A 123 -6.54 -3.99 9.45
N SER A 124 -6.57 -2.92 8.69
CA SER A 124 -7.56 -2.67 7.65
C SER A 124 -6.84 -2.10 6.44
N ILE A 125 -6.94 -2.76 5.29
CA ILE A 125 -6.29 -2.31 4.06
C ILE A 125 -7.36 -2.18 2.98
N GLU A 126 -7.44 -1.03 2.32
CA GLU A 126 -8.32 -0.77 1.19
C GLU A 126 -7.52 -0.19 0.02
N LEU A 127 -7.42 -0.97 -1.05
CA LEU A 127 -6.88 -0.54 -2.34
C LEU A 127 -8.05 -0.19 -3.27
N ASP A 128 -8.18 1.09 -3.65
CA ASP A 128 -9.16 1.54 -4.65
C ASP A 128 -8.50 1.70 -6.01
N ILE A 129 -8.83 0.83 -6.97
CA ILE A 129 -8.41 0.96 -8.35
C ILE A 129 -9.50 1.68 -9.13
N SER A 130 -9.28 2.95 -9.42
CA SER A 130 -10.21 3.81 -10.16
C SER A 130 -10.26 3.46 -11.65
N ALA A 131 -9.10 3.26 -12.27
CA ALA A 131 -9.00 2.95 -13.70
C ALA A 131 -7.71 2.20 -14.05
N LEU A 132 -7.80 1.34 -15.07
CA LEU A 132 -6.66 0.74 -15.75
C LEU A 132 -6.75 1.09 -17.22
N ARG A 133 -5.70 1.67 -17.81
CA ARG A 133 -5.69 2.10 -19.21
C ARG A 133 -4.48 1.50 -19.92
N ILE A 134 -4.73 0.78 -21.00
CA ILE A 134 -3.71 0.23 -21.89
C ILE A 134 -3.73 1.03 -23.19
N ASN A 135 -2.67 1.80 -23.45
CA ASN A 135 -2.53 2.59 -24.66
C ASN A 135 -1.54 1.91 -25.62
N GLU A 136 -2.07 1.25 -26.65
CA GLU A 136 -1.27 0.54 -27.66
C GLU A 136 -0.37 1.48 -28.48
N TRP A 137 -0.89 2.67 -28.85
CA TRP A 137 -0.17 3.61 -29.71
C TRP A 137 1.02 4.29 -29.05
N SER A 138 0.91 4.60 -27.75
CA SER A 138 1.99 5.17 -26.96
C SER A 138 2.78 4.11 -26.20
N GLN A 139 2.49 2.82 -26.44
CA GLN A 139 3.09 1.68 -25.74
C GLN A 139 3.16 1.90 -24.22
N SER A 140 2.05 2.34 -23.63
CA SER A 140 2.03 2.71 -22.22
C SER A 140 0.84 2.11 -21.49
N VAL A 141 1.06 1.68 -20.25
CA VAL A 141 0.00 1.26 -19.34
C VAL A 141 -0.10 2.27 -18.21
N SER A 142 -1.30 2.74 -17.89
CA SER A 142 -1.54 3.61 -16.74
C SER A 142 -2.56 3.00 -15.78
N LEU A 143 -2.31 3.17 -14.49
CA LEU A 143 -3.14 2.68 -13.39
C LEU A 143 -3.46 3.86 -12.46
N ASP A 144 -4.74 4.13 -12.26
CA ASP A 144 -5.21 5.12 -11.31
C ASP A 144 -5.64 4.39 -10.05
N PHE A 145 -4.95 4.62 -8.93
CA PHE A 145 -5.25 3.95 -7.67
C PHE A 145 -5.10 4.87 -6.46
N ALA A 146 -5.77 4.51 -5.37
CA ALA A 146 -5.59 5.06 -4.04
C ALA A 146 -5.43 3.91 -3.03
N LEU A 147 -4.69 4.14 -1.95
CA LEU A 147 -4.52 3.17 -0.86
C LEU A 147 -4.90 3.84 0.46
N ASP A 148 -5.67 3.15 1.27
CA ASP A 148 -5.92 3.49 2.66
C ASP A 148 -5.62 2.26 3.52
N ALA A 149 -4.59 2.32 4.34
CA ALA A 149 -4.16 1.24 5.20
C ALA A 149 -4.04 1.73 6.63
N GLU A 150 -4.54 0.94 7.58
CA GLU A 150 -4.58 1.28 8.99
C GLU A 150 -4.17 0.06 9.82
N VAL A 151 -3.35 0.28 10.83
CA VAL A 151 -3.01 -0.70 11.86
C VAL A 151 -3.31 -0.09 13.22
N SER A 152 -4.17 -0.72 14.00
CA SER A 152 -4.62 -0.25 15.31
C SER A 152 -4.16 -1.21 16.40
N ILE A 153 -3.36 -0.69 17.33
CA ILE A 153 -2.74 -1.43 18.44
C ILE A 153 -3.53 -1.12 19.72
N TYR A 154 -4.21 -2.13 20.25
CA TYR A 154 -5.02 -2.01 21.47
C TYR A 154 -4.24 -2.45 22.71
N ARG A 155 -3.58 -3.61 22.62
CA ARG A 155 -2.75 -4.16 23.69
C ARG A 155 -1.65 -5.07 23.16
N VAL A 156 -0.56 -5.20 23.91
CA VAL A 156 0.57 -6.07 23.57
C VAL A 156 0.96 -6.93 24.76
N ILE A 157 1.31 -8.20 24.50
CA ILE A 157 1.85 -9.08 25.55
C ILE A 157 3.13 -8.49 26.14
N VAL A 158 3.34 -8.72 27.44
CA VAL A 158 4.56 -8.33 28.11
C VAL A 158 5.40 -9.59 28.34
N PRO A 159 6.61 -9.70 27.76
CA PRO A 159 7.46 -10.86 27.95
C PRO A 159 8.12 -10.83 29.33
N LEU A 160 7.36 -11.19 30.36
CA LEU A 160 7.84 -11.21 31.75
C LEU A 160 9.06 -12.12 31.98
N GLU A 161 9.26 -13.12 31.12
CA GLU A 161 10.40 -14.05 31.18
C GLU A 161 11.73 -13.38 30.80
N GLU A 162 11.69 -12.32 30.00
CA GLU A 162 12.88 -11.54 29.62
C GLU A 162 13.25 -10.49 30.66
N ILE A 163 12.28 -10.12 31.51
CA ILE A 163 12.51 -9.20 32.62
C ILE A 163 13.22 -9.97 33.72
N ASN A 164 14.41 -9.52 34.10
CA ASN A 164 15.17 -10.15 35.18
C ASN A 164 14.42 -10.03 36.52
N GLN A 165 13.63 -11.04 36.88
CA GLN A 165 12.92 -11.15 38.17
C GLN A 165 13.80 -11.78 39.27
N SER A 166 15.13 -11.67 39.17
CA SER A 166 16.05 -12.26 40.15
C SER A 166 15.87 -11.63 41.53
N GLY A 167 15.45 -12.41 42.53
CA GLY A 167 15.35 -11.98 43.92
C GLY A 167 14.08 -12.45 44.61
N SER A 168 13.67 -11.74 45.65
CA SER A 168 12.43 -11.99 46.38
C SER A 168 11.25 -11.13 45.91
N THR A 169 11.48 -10.25 44.92
CA THR A 169 10.46 -9.37 44.33
C THR A 169 10.09 -9.86 42.93
N LYS A 170 8.79 -9.97 42.67
CA LYS A 170 8.18 -10.34 41.40
C LYS A 170 7.25 -9.24 40.92
N VAL A 171 7.22 -9.03 39.61
CA VAL A 171 6.29 -8.13 38.95
C VAL A 171 5.36 -8.96 38.10
N ASN A 172 4.06 -8.81 38.33
CA ASN A 172 3.01 -9.45 37.56
C ASN A 172 2.40 -8.40 36.63
N PHE A 173 2.58 -8.61 35.32
CA PHE A 173 2.04 -7.74 34.28
C PHE A 173 1.94 -8.54 32.96
N GLU A 174 0.73 -8.98 32.59
CA GLU A 174 0.56 -9.94 31.48
C GLU A 174 0.43 -9.27 30.10
N ALA A 175 -0.28 -8.15 30.02
CA ALA A 175 -0.54 -7.43 28.77
C ALA A 175 -0.59 -5.94 29.05
N ALA A 176 0.09 -5.17 28.20
CA ALA A 176 0.14 -3.73 28.28
C ALA A 176 -0.96 -3.10 27.41
N PRO A 177 -1.86 -2.29 27.99
CA PRO A 177 -2.81 -1.53 27.21
C PRO A 177 -2.12 -0.36 26.48
N SER A 178 -2.73 0.12 25.39
CA SER A 178 -2.30 1.30 24.64
C SER A 178 -2.12 2.55 25.52
N ASP A 179 -2.96 2.72 26.54
CA ASP A 179 -2.83 3.81 27.52
C ASP A 179 -1.51 3.81 28.27
N LEU A 180 -0.86 2.66 28.48
CA LEU A 180 0.44 2.63 29.14
C LEU A 180 1.51 3.36 28.32
N VAL A 181 1.44 3.24 26.99
CA VAL A 181 2.32 3.99 26.09
C VAL A 181 2.03 5.48 26.20
N ARG A 182 0.75 5.88 26.27
CA ARG A 182 0.35 7.29 26.49
C ARG A 182 0.88 7.85 27.80
N ILE A 183 0.87 7.07 28.89
CA ILE A 183 1.50 7.46 30.17
C ILE A 183 3.00 7.70 29.97
N GLY A 184 3.69 6.78 29.29
CA GLY A 184 5.12 6.92 29.00
C GLY A 184 5.44 8.19 28.20
N LEU A 185 4.65 8.49 27.17
CA LEU A 185 4.78 9.67 26.34
C LEU A 185 4.47 10.97 27.10
N ASP A 186 3.44 10.97 27.94
CA ASP A 186 3.08 12.11 28.80
C ASP A 186 4.21 12.42 29.80
N ILE A 187 4.77 11.40 30.46
CA ILE A 187 5.93 11.56 31.34
C ILE A 187 7.13 12.11 30.55
N ALA A 188 7.41 11.53 29.38
CA ALA A 188 8.56 11.94 28.56
C ALA A 188 8.43 13.38 28.04
N SER A 189 7.21 13.83 27.73
CA SER A 189 6.93 15.22 27.31
C SER A 189 7.19 16.26 28.41
N ARG A 190 7.18 15.85 29.68
CA ARG A 190 7.50 16.72 30.82
C ARG A 190 8.99 16.87 31.09
N LEU A 191 9.83 16.03 30.47
CA LEU A 191 11.27 16.14 30.61
C LEU A 191 11.79 17.40 29.91
N ALA A 192 12.78 18.05 30.51
CA ALA A 192 13.46 19.20 29.89
C ALA A 192 14.18 18.80 28.59
N GLU A 193 14.70 17.57 28.55
CA GLU A 193 15.34 16.96 27.39
C GLU A 193 14.76 15.54 27.23
N PRO A 194 13.73 15.37 26.38
CA PRO A 194 13.16 14.05 26.09
C PRO A 194 14.19 13.13 25.46
N LYS A 195 14.01 11.81 25.64
CA LYS A 195 14.91 10.82 25.05
C LYS A 195 14.76 10.83 23.52
N THR A 196 15.87 11.00 22.81
CA THR A 196 15.94 10.77 21.37
C THR A 196 16.52 9.40 21.07
N PHE A 197 16.04 8.80 19.99
CA PHE A 197 16.55 7.59 19.39
C PHE A 197 17.06 7.97 18.02
N ASP A 198 18.38 7.93 17.86
CA ASP A 198 19.06 8.25 16.61
C ASP A 198 19.40 6.95 15.87
N ASP A 199 19.48 7.01 14.54
CA ASP A 199 19.85 5.88 13.68
C ASP A 199 18.96 4.64 13.91
N VAL A 200 17.65 4.84 13.88
CA VAL A 200 16.66 3.76 14.08
C VAL A 200 16.48 2.86 12.85
N GLY A 201 17.32 3.04 11.83
CA GLY A 201 17.37 2.24 10.62
C GLY A 201 17.56 3.09 9.36
N ASN A 202 17.86 2.41 8.26
CA ASN A 202 17.89 2.97 6.91
C ASN A 202 16.89 2.19 6.04
N ILE A 203 16.22 2.88 5.13
CA ILE A 203 15.38 2.22 4.12
C ILE A 203 16.22 1.59 3.03
N CYS A 204 17.47 2.00 2.81
CA CYS A 204 18.29 1.47 1.72
C CYS A 204 19.16 0.28 2.16
N ASP A 205 19.38 -0.63 1.21
CA ASP A 205 20.46 -1.61 1.29
C ASP A 205 21.81 -0.93 1.00
N ASP A 206 22.91 -1.53 1.49
CA ASP A 206 24.28 -0.99 1.40
C ASP A 206 24.78 -0.72 -0.04
N ASP A 207 24.11 -1.27 -1.05
CA ASP A 207 24.48 -1.19 -2.47
C ASP A 207 23.70 -0.13 -3.27
N GLN A 208 22.71 0.53 -2.66
CA GLN A 208 21.91 1.58 -3.30
C GLN A 208 22.54 2.96 -3.06
N ASP A 209 22.79 3.71 -4.14
CA ASP A 209 23.39 5.05 -4.12
C ASP A 209 22.33 6.13 -4.41
N TYR A 210 21.22 6.11 -3.66
CA TYR A 210 20.17 7.13 -3.74
C TYR A 210 20.39 8.23 -2.69
N SER A 211 19.98 9.46 -2.99
CA SER A 211 20.18 10.59 -2.07
C SER A 211 19.38 10.44 -0.78
N VAL A 212 18.23 9.75 -0.85
CA VAL A 212 17.43 9.37 0.31
C VAL A 212 18.16 8.44 1.28
N CYS A 213 19.15 7.65 0.82
CA CYS A 213 19.89 6.71 1.65
C CYS A 213 20.86 7.40 2.62
N GLU A 214 21.18 8.68 2.39
CA GLU A 214 22.00 9.49 3.30
C GLU A 214 21.20 10.10 4.47
N ARG A 215 19.87 9.92 4.49
CA ARG A 215 19.00 10.49 5.53
C ARG A 215 18.95 9.56 6.74
N ASP A 216 19.45 10.03 7.87
CA ASP A 216 19.32 9.31 9.15
C ASP A 216 17.90 9.46 9.72
N LEU A 217 17.29 8.33 10.08
CA LEU A 217 16.03 8.33 10.82
C LEU A 217 16.29 8.49 12.31
N SER A 218 15.63 9.46 12.92
CA SER A 218 15.66 9.68 14.36
C SER A 218 14.30 10.14 14.87
N PHE A 219 13.99 9.87 16.14
CA PHE A 219 12.78 10.39 16.76
C PHE A 219 12.97 10.73 18.23
N ALA A 220 12.21 11.71 18.70
CA ALA A 220 12.06 12.00 20.12
C ALA A 220 10.88 11.21 20.69
N PHE A 221 11.07 10.52 21.81
CA PHE A 221 10.00 9.76 22.48
C PHE A 221 9.01 10.68 23.18
N THR A 222 8.17 11.33 22.37
CA THR A 222 7.12 12.28 22.73
C THR A 222 5.99 12.15 21.70
N PRO A 223 4.76 12.59 22.01
CA PRO A 223 3.67 12.52 21.03
C PRO A 223 3.98 13.26 19.73
N GLU A 224 4.56 14.46 19.83
CA GLU A 224 4.97 15.26 18.67
C GLU A 224 6.13 14.58 17.93
N GLY A 225 7.16 14.13 18.64
CA GLY A 225 8.32 13.49 18.01
C GLY A 225 7.99 12.19 17.27
N LEU A 226 7.03 11.39 17.76
CA LEU A 226 6.54 10.20 17.05
C LEU A 226 5.65 10.57 15.85
N THR A 227 4.93 11.68 15.94
CA THR A 227 4.12 12.20 14.83
C THR A 227 5.00 12.70 13.70
N ASP A 228 6.02 13.49 14.02
CA ASP A 228 7.01 13.99 13.06
C ASP A 228 7.78 12.82 12.43
N PHE A 229 8.21 11.84 13.24
CA PHE A 229 8.85 10.63 12.75
C PHE A 229 7.97 9.82 11.79
N SER A 230 6.67 9.71 12.09
CA SER A 230 5.74 9.04 11.18
C SER A 230 5.75 9.73 9.82
N VAL A 231 5.66 11.07 9.77
CA VAL A 231 5.70 11.87 8.54
C VAL A 231 7.03 11.69 7.80
N ASP A 232 8.15 11.74 8.52
CA ASP A 232 9.49 11.58 7.95
C ASP A 232 9.66 10.21 7.25
N ILE A 233 9.10 9.13 7.82
CA ILE A 233 9.07 7.81 7.17
C ILE A 233 8.28 7.86 5.86
N GLY A 234 7.12 8.52 5.85
CA GLY A 234 6.28 8.63 4.65
C GLY A 234 6.98 9.40 3.52
N GLU A 235 7.62 10.52 3.86
CA GLU A 235 8.44 11.30 2.92
C GLU A 235 9.63 10.50 2.41
N MET A 236 10.35 9.80 3.31
CA MET A 236 11.51 8.98 2.96
C MET A 236 11.13 7.85 2.00
N ILE A 237 10.05 7.09 2.26
CA ILE A 237 9.60 6.03 1.36
C ILE A 237 9.15 6.62 0.01
N THR A 238 8.51 7.80 0.02
CA THR A 238 8.10 8.51 -1.20
C THR A 238 9.30 8.90 -2.05
N ASP A 239 10.30 9.53 -1.46
CA ASP A 239 11.55 9.93 -2.13
C ASP A 239 12.28 8.71 -2.71
N PHE A 240 12.35 7.64 -1.93
CA PHE A 240 12.94 6.38 -2.36
C PHE A 240 12.23 5.76 -3.58
N ILE A 241 10.90 5.75 -3.60
CA ILE A 241 10.11 5.27 -4.75
C ILE A 241 10.32 6.14 -5.99
N HIS A 242 10.42 7.47 -5.81
CA HIS A 242 10.73 8.37 -6.91
C HIS A 242 12.12 8.15 -7.50
N GLU A 243 13.14 8.05 -6.65
CA GLU A 243 14.54 7.86 -7.09
C GLU A 243 14.72 6.51 -7.80
N SER A 244 14.23 5.43 -7.20
CA SER A 244 14.29 4.12 -7.86
C SER A 244 13.44 4.05 -9.12
N GLY A 245 12.24 4.60 -9.10
CA GLY A 245 11.39 4.65 -10.28
C GLY A 245 12.05 5.36 -11.46
N ALA A 246 12.85 6.40 -11.18
CA ALA A 246 13.65 7.10 -12.17
C ALA A 246 14.87 6.29 -12.66
N ASP A 247 15.37 5.36 -11.85
CA ASP A 247 16.47 4.47 -12.21
C ASP A 247 16.03 3.21 -12.97
N LEU A 248 14.76 2.80 -12.84
CA LEU A 248 14.22 1.62 -13.53
C LEU A 248 14.52 1.56 -15.04
N PRO A 249 14.42 2.65 -15.83
CA PRO A 249 14.78 2.63 -17.25
C PRO A 249 16.27 2.47 -17.53
N ASN A 250 17.14 2.72 -16.54
CA ASN A 250 18.60 2.66 -16.69
C ASN A 250 19.18 1.28 -16.35
N GLN A 251 18.37 0.37 -15.79
CA GLN A 251 18.82 -0.99 -15.48
C GLN A 251 19.02 -1.82 -16.75
N ASP A 252 20.03 -2.69 -16.73
CA ASP A 252 20.30 -3.63 -17.82
C ASP A 252 19.07 -4.51 -18.07
N ASP A 253 18.68 -4.68 -19.34
CA ASP A 253 17.50 -5.45 -19.79
C ASP A 253 16.13 -4.94 -19.29
N SER A 254 16.03 -3.69 -18.82
CA SER A 254 14.76 -3.08 -18.42
C SER A 254 13.78 -2.96 -19.60
N PRO A 255 12.54 -3.47 -19.49
CA PRO A 255 11.52 -3.30 -20.53
C PRO A 255 10.85 -1.92 -20.51
N PHE A 256 11.26 -1.03 -19.60
CA PHE A 256 10.63 0.26 -19.35
C PHE A 256 11.43 1.40 -20.00
N GLY A 257 10.76 2.20 -20.83
CA GLY A 257 11.38 3.39 -21.45
C GLY A 257 11.24 4.65 -20.58
N GLN A 258 10.10 4.83 -19.92
CA GLN A 258 9.87 5.92 -18.99
C GLN A 258 8.88 5.49 -17.89
N VAL A 259 9.18 5.84 -16.65
CA VAL A 259 8.30 5.65 -15.50
C VAL A 259 7.91 7.03 -14.97
N ASP A 260 6.62 7.33 -14.93
CA ASP A 260 6.10 8.56 -14.31
C ASP A 260 5.41 8.21 -12.99
N LEU A 261 6.08 8.60 -11.91
CA LEU A 261 5.62 8.47 -10.53
C LEU A 261 5.41 9.84 -9.88
N SER A 262 5.46 10.94 -10.63
CA SER A 262 5.49 12.30 -10.06
C SER A 262 4.30 12.67 -9.17
N GLY A 263 3.16 11.98 -9.32
CA GLY A 263 1.99 12.14 -8.47
C GLY A 263 2.01 11.30 -7.19
N PHE A 264 2.92 10.34 -7.06
CA PHE A 264 2.97 9.38 -5.96
C PHE A 264 3.42 10.07 -4.67
N GLU A 265 2.64 9.89 -3.60
CA GLU A 265 2.93 10.47 -2.29
C GLU A 265 2.39 9.53 -1.22
N ILE A 266 3.22 9.13 -0.26
CA ILE A 266 2.79 8.34 0.89
C ILE A 266 2.57 9.27 2.07
N LYS A 267 1.33 9.31 2.55
CA LYS A 267 0.94 10.06 3.75
C LYS A 267 0.83 9.09 4.91
N THR A 268 1.76 9.20 5.82
CA THR A 268 1.78 8.45 7.07
C THR A 268 1.21 9.32 8.19
N LYS A 269 0.57 8.68 9.16
CA LYS A 269 0.04 9.34 10.34
C LYS A 269 0.05 8.37 11.51
N ILE A 270 0.27 8.90 12.70
CA ILE A 270 0.03 8.21 13.95
C ILE A 270 -1.01 8.98 14.77
N ASP A 271 -2.03 8.26 15.24
CA ASP A 271 -3.12 8.79 16.05
C ASP A 271 -3.18 8.08 17.40
N GLY A 272 -3.92 8.69 18.34
CA GLY A 272 -4.13 8.09 19.66
C GLY A 272 -2.91 8.15 20.58
N LEU A 273 -1.95 9.06 20.34
CA LEU A 273 -0.78 9.23 21.22
C LEU A 273 -1.06 10.10 22.47
N THR A 274 -2.18 10.80 22.47
CA THR A 274 -2.58 11.74 23.54
C THR A 274 -3.99 11.43 24.02
N GLY A 275 -4.38 11.99 25.17
CA GLY A 275 -5.76 11.87 25.66
C GLY A 275 -5.94 10.70 26.60
N LEU A 276 -5.13 10.65 27.67
CA LEU A 276 -5.36 9.73 28.79
C LEU A 276 -6.73 10.00 29.41
N ASP A 277 -7.60 8.99 29.42
CA ASP A 277 -8.84 9.05 30.18
C ASP A 277 -8.56 8.86 31.69
N GLN A 278 -9.60 8.99 32.52
CA GLN A 278 -9.52 8.72 33.95
C GLN A 278 -9.28 7.24 34.26
N ASN A 279 -9.68 6.35 33.35
CA ASN A 279 -9.47 4.91 33.45
C ASN A 279 -8.41 4.48 32.44
N ILE A 280 -7.50 3.61 32.88
CA ILE A 280 -6.44 3.08 32.04
C ILE A 280 -6.94 1.78 31.39
N GLY A 281 -6.87 1.70 30.07
CA GLY A 281 -7.33 0.53 29.35
C GLY A 281 -6.93 0.51 27.89
N ASP A 282 -7.53 -0.42 27.18
CA ASP A 282 -7.28 -0.73 25.78
C ASP A 282 -8.47 -0.37 24.89
N GLU A 283 -9.37 0.53 25.32
CA GLU A 283 -10.54 0.91 24.51
C GLU A 283 -10.13 1.77 23.30
N ASP A 284 -9.23 2.72 23.51
CA ASP A 284 -8.70 3.59 22.46
C ASP A 284 -7.36 3.07 21.94
N PRO A 285 -7.23 2.67 20.66
CA PRO A 285 -5.97 2.16 20.12
C PRO A 285 -4.96 3.27 19.82
N ILE A 286 -3.71 2.88 19.65
CA ILE A 286 -2.73 3.69 18.91
C ILE A 286 -2.80 3.24 17.45
N THR A 287 -3.08 4.18 16.56
CA THR A 287 -3.40 3.89 15.16
C THR A 287 -2.30 4.42 14.26
N LEU A 288 -1.75 3.55 13.42
CA LEU A 288 -0.80 3.87 12.37
C LEU A 288 -1.55 3.84 11.04
N SER A 289 -1.60 4.95 10.33
CA SER A 289 -2.27 5.07 9.04
C SER A 289 -1.28 5.36 7.93
N VAL A 290 -1.46 4.69 6.79
CA VAL A 290 -0.72 4.90 5.56
C VAL A 290 -1.74 5.16 4.45
N LYS A 291 -1.64 6.32 3.81
CA LYS A 291 -2.55 6.75 2.77
C LYS A 291 -1.79 7.16 1.53
N ILE A 292 -2.11 6.52 0.41
CA ILE A 292 -1.71 6.99 -0.91
C ILE A 292 -2.95 7.66 -1.51
N PRO A 293 -2.93 8.98 -1.78
CA PRO A 293 -4.05 9.65 -2.42
C PRO A 293 -4.29 9.05 -3.82
N GLU A 294 -5.39 9.42 -4.47
CA GLU A 294 -5.63 8.97 -5.85
C GLU A 294 -4.53 9.51 -6.78
N VAL A 295 -3.77 8.60 -7.36
CA VAL A 295 -2.61 8.89 -8.20
C VAL A 295 -2.65 8.08 -9.49
N GLU A 296 -2.16 8.68 -10.57
CA GLU A 296 -1.94 8.00 -11.85
C GLU A 296 -0.49 7.52 -11.91
N PHE A 297 -0.29 6.22 -11.99
CA PHE A 297 0.98 5.60 -12.30
C PHE A 297 1.03 5.28 -13.79
N LYS A 298 2.05 5.76 -14.49
CA LYS A 298 2.20 5.51 -15.93
C LYS A 298 3.55 4.89 -16.24
N LEU A 299 3.49 3.73 -16.92
CA LEU A 299 4.63 2.99 -17.43
C LEU A 299 4.64 3.09 -18.95
N GLU A 300 5.71 3.62 -19.52
CA GLU A 300 6.02 3.54 -20.95
C GLU A 300 6.97 2.35 -21.18
N LEU A 301 6.63 1.52 -22.17
CA LEU A 301 7.35 0.29 -22.50
C LEU A 301 8.26 0.53 -23.70
N ASP A 302 9.51 0.08 -23.64
CA ASP A 302 10.49 0.24 -24.75
C ASP A 302 10.36 -0.89 -25.82
N GLY A 303 9.48 -1.88 -25.57
CA GLY A 303 9.28 -3.07 -26.41
C GLY A 303 7.87 -3.28 -26.97
N ASP A 304 7.71 -4.29 -27.82
CA ASP A 304 6.40 -4.72 -28.36
C ASP A 304 5.54 -5.28 -27.22
N ILE A 305 4.45 -4.59 -26.88
CA ILE A 305 3.46 -4.99 -25.85
C ILE A 305 3.00 -6.44 -26.09
N GLY A 306 3.05 -6.92 -27.34
CA GLY A 306 2.76 -8.32 -27.69
C GLY A 306 3.59 -9.36 -26.95
N GLN A 307 4.87 -9.11 -26.64
CA GLN A 307 5.75 -10.08 -25.95
C GLN A 307 5.44 -10.18 -24.45
N LEU A 308 5.04 -9.06 -23.82
CA LEU A 308 4.54 -9.03 -22.45
C LEU A 308 3.15 -9.68 -22.33
N ILE A 309 2.31 -9.56 -23.36
CA ILE A 309 0.99 -10.23 -23.45
C ILE A 309 1.15 -11.74 -23.69
N GLU A 310 2.24 -12.20 -24.30
CA GLU A 310 2.54 -13.62 -24.56
C GLU A 310 3.17 -14.35 -23.36
N GLY A 311 3.40 -13.66 -22.24
CA GLY A 311 3.75 -14.27 -20.95
C GLY A 311 5.24 -14.59 -20.75
N ASP A 312 6.15 -13.97 -21.52
CA ASP A 312 7.58 -14.04 -21.23
C ASP A 312 7.96 -12.95 -20.23
N THR A 313 7.84 -13.27 -18.94
CA THR A 313 8.21 -12.40 -17.82
C THR A 313 9.61 -12.69 -17.29
N SER A 314 10.40 -13.50 -18.00
CA SER A 314 11.72 -13.97 -17.54
C SER A 314 12.77 -12.86 -17.45
N SER A 315 12.55 -11.70 -18.09
CA SER A 315 13.42 -10.52 -18.02
C SER A 315 13.01 -9.50 -16.95
N LEU A 316 11.92 -9.72 -16.20
CA LEU A 316 11.43 -8.82 -15.15
C LEU A 316 12.06 -9.12 -13.78
N GLU A 317 13.36 -9.40 -13.73
CA GLU A 317 14.13 -9.53 -12.48
C GLU A 317 14.61 -8.16 -11.98
N LEU A 318 13.68 -7.29 -11.59
CA LEU A 318 13.97 -6.02 -10.93
C LEU A 318 14.12 -6.19 -9.42
N ASN A 319 15.29 -5.97 -8.84
CA ASN A 319 15.46 -6.01 -7.38
C ASN A 319 14.97 -4.67 -6.81
N PHE A 320 13.67 -4.57 -6.52
CA PHE A 320 13.12 -3.36 -5.92
C PHE A 320 12.04 -3.70 -4.88
N PHE A 321 12.23 -3.17 -3.67
CA PHE A 321 11.35 -3.17 -2.51
C PHE A 321 10.06 -4.00 -2.61
N ALA A 322 10.09 -5.15 -1.94
CA ALA A 322 8.97 -5.93 -1.46
C ALA A 322 8.25 -6.85 -2.47
N ASN A 323 8.11 -8.11 -2.04
CA ASN A 323 6.95 -8.94 -2.37
C ASN A 323 5.62 -8.15 -2.23
N ALA A 324 5.58 -7.06 -1.46
CA ALA A 324 4.45 -6.15 -1.35
C ALA A 324 4.27 -5.21 -2.55
N PHE A 325 5.25 -4.43 -3.04
CA PHE A 325 5.01 -3.54 -4.20
C PHE A 325 4.83 -4.35 -5.49
N ARG A 326 5.66 -5.39 -5.67
CA ARG A 326 5.42 -6.40 -6.72
C ARG A 326 4.05 -7.07 -6.53
N GLY A 327 3.74 -7.60 -5.35
CA GLY A 327 2.49 -8.34 -5.13
C GLY A 327 1.22 -7.50 -5.17
N LEU A 328 1.28 -6.22 -4.82
CA LEU A 328 0.11 -5.34 -4.66
C LEU A 328 -0.16 -4.46 -5.88
N ILE A 329 0.89 -4.04 -6.62
CA ILE A 329 0.75 -3.08 -7.71
C ILE A 329 1.22 -3.66 -9.04
N VAL A 330 2.46 -4.16 -9.12
CA VAL A 330 3.04 -4.58 -10.41
C VAL A 330 2.50 -5.92 -10.89
N ASN A 331 2.50 -6.96 -10.05
CA ASN A 331 2.00 -8.30 -10.40
C ASN A 331 0.50 -8.27 -10.70
N PRO A 332 -0.37 -7.62 -9.91
CA PRO A 332 -1.77 -7.52 -10.27
C PRO A 332 -1.98 -6.76 -11.58
N MET A 333 -1.14 -5.76 -11.90
CA MET A 333 -1.24 -5.01 -13.14
C MET A 333 -0.73 -5.79 -14.36
N VAL A 334 0.37 -6.54 -14.21
CA VAL A 334 0.90 -7.47 -15.24
C VAL A 334 -0.09 -8.62 -15.44
N SER A 335 -0.52 -9.29 -14.38
CA SER A 335 -1.53 -10.35 -14.45
C SER A 335 -2.87 -9.83 -14.96
N ALA A 336 -3.29 -8.61 -14.62
CA ALA A 336 -4.49 -8.00 -15.21
C ALA A 336 -4.28 -7.68 -16.69
N ALA A 337 -3.12 -7.19 -17.11
CA ALA A 337 -2.81 -6.95 -18.52
C ALA A 337 -2.76 -8.26 -19.31
N GLU A 338 -2.17 -9.33 -18.75
CA GLU A 338 -2.18 -10.69 -19.30
C GLU A 338 -3.59 -11.26 -19.38
N LEU A 339 -4.35 -11.21 -18.27
CA LEU A 339 -5.75 -11.67 -18.22
C LEU A 339 -6.63 -10.87 -19.18
N LEU A 340 -6.43 -9.56 -19.33
CA LEU A 340 -7.15 -8.74 -20.29
C LEU A 340 -6.72 -9.03 -21.72
N GLY A 341 -5.42 -9.17 -22.00
CA GLY A 341 -4.89 -9.51 -23.33
C GLY A 341 -5.33 -10.89 -23.81
N THR A 342 -5.26 -11.89 -22.92
CA THR A 342 -5.76 -13.26 -23.16
C THR A 342 -7.29 -13.31 -23.21
N SER A 343 -8.00 -12.53 -22.38
CA SER A 343 -9.46 -12.38 -22.44
C SER A 343 -9.91 -11.73 -23.75
N LEU A 344 -9.21 -10.72 -24.23
CA LEU A 344 -9.54 -10.05 -25.50
C LEU A 344 -9.26 -10.93 -26.72
N SER A 345 -8.25 -11.80 -26.65
CA SER A 345 -7.89 -12.72 -27.74
C SER A 345 -8.67 -14.04 -27.73
N ASN A 346 -8.97 -14.58 -26.55
CA ASN A 346 -9.55 -15.94 -26.36
C ASN A 346 -10.85 -15.96 -25.54
N GLY A 347 -11.31 -14.84 -25.00
CA GLY A 347 -12.53 -14.75 -24.18
C GLY A 347 -13.81 -14.84 -25.02
N ILE A 348 -14.89 -15.31 -24.37
CA ILE A 348 -16.17 -15.48 -25.06
C ILE A 348 -16.93 -14.14 -25.08
N VAL A 349 -17.34 -13.74 -26.28
CA VAL A 349 -18.11 -12.51 -26.53
C VAL A 349 -19.57 -12.76 -26.15
N SER A 350 -20.02 -12.17 -25.05
CA SER A 350 -21.43 -12.18 -24.63
C SER A 350 -22.10 -10.83 -24.88
N GLY A 351 -23.43 -10.77 -24.78
CA GLY A 351 -24.16 -9.49 -24.87
C GLY A 351 -23.83 -8.49 -23.76
N SER A 352 -23.18 -8.93 -22.68
CA SER A 352 -22.83 -8.10 -21.52
C SER A 352 -21.34 -7.73 -21.42
N GLY A 353 -20.50 -8.33 -22.26
CA GLY A 353 -19.05 -8.13 -22.23
C GLY A 353 -18.28 -9.38 -22.62
N ILE A 354 -16.99 -9.39 -22.31
CA ILE A 354 -16.07 -10.52 -22.49
C ILE A 354 -15.83 -11.17 -21.13
N THR A 355 -15.90 -12.50 -21.06
CA THR A 355 -15.59 -13.27 -19.85
C THR A 355 -14.42 -14.20 -20.11
N TYR A 356 -13.50 -14.27 -19.15
CA TYR A 356 -12.32 -15.13 -19.18
C TYR A 356 -12.01 -15.76 -17.82
N PRO A 357 -11.62 -17.04 -17.77
CA PRO A 357 -11.66 -18.01 -18.86
C PRO A 357 -13.11 -18.28 -19.33
N SER A 358 -13.29 -18.92 -20.50
CA SER A 358 -14.63 -19.23 -21.04
C SER A 358 -15.49 -19.99 -20.01
N PRO A 359 -16.82 -19.75 -19.90
CA PRO A 359 -17.69 -20.43 -18.94
C PRO A 359 -17.65 -21.97 -19.00
N ASP A 360 -17.30 -22.53 -20.17
CA ASP A 360 -17.18 -23.97 -20.39
C ASP A 360 -15.78 -24.54 -20.04
N GLY A 361 -14.81 -23.67 -19.73
CA GLY A 361 -13.44 -24.03 -19.32
C GLY A 361 -13.24 -23.96 -17.81
N GLU A 362 -12.04 -24.31 -17.33
CA GLU A 362 -11.69 -24.21 -15.91
C GLU A 362 -11.60 -22.73 -15.46
N THR A 363 -11.94 -22.45 -14.21
CA THR A 363 -11.78 -21.12 -13.60
C THR A 363 -10.30 -20.83 -13.35
N THR A 364 -9.94 -19.55 -13.25
CA THR A 364 -8.58 -19.18 -12.82
C THR A 364 -8.52 -19.35 -11.31
N SER A 365 -7.65 -20.23 -10.83
CA SER A 365 -7.42 -20.46 -9.40
C SER A 365 -6.10 -19.85 -8.96
N PHE A 366 -6.12 -19.11 -7.87
CA PHE A 366 -4.94 -18.63 -7.17
C PHE A 366 -4.90 -19.25 -5.79
N SER A 367 -3.89 -20.07 -5.54
CA SER A 367 -3.61 -20.65 -4.22
C SER A 367 -2.53 -19.84 -3.54
N PHE A 368 -2.77 -19.46 -2.30
CA PHE A 368 -1.83 -18.73 -1.46
C PHE A 368 -1.86 -19.29 -0.06
N SER A 369 -0.69 -19.30 0.57
CA SER A 369 -0.55 -19.60 1.98
C SER A 369 0.24 -18.49 2.63
N GLY A 370 -0.06 -18.24 3.90
CA GLY A 370 0.59 -17.23 4.71
C GLY A 370 0.63 -17.65 6.16
N ASN A 371 1.58 -17.08 6.90
CA ASN A 371 1.58 -17.11 8.35
C ASN A 371 1.43 -15.66 8.81
N THR A 372 0.36 -15.35 9.53
CA THR A 372 0.13 -14.00 10.06
C THR A 372 0.92 -13.73 11.35
N SER A 373 1.59 -14.75 11.90
CA SER A 373 2.46 -14.58 13.05
C SER A 373 3.74 -13.83 12.67
N ILE A 374 3.92 -12.65 13.24
CA ILE A 374 5.16 -11.86 13.13
C ILE A 374 6.20 -12.41 14.11
N ALA A 375 5.75 -12.79 15.30
CA ALA A 375 6.60 -13.36 16.33
C ALA A 375 5.82 -14.39 17.13
N GLU A 376 6.04 -15.66 16.83
CA GLU A 376 5.39 -16.80 17.46
C GLU A 376 5.64 -16.85 18.97
N ASP A 377 6.85 -16.44 19.40
CA ASP A 377 7.23 -16.38 20.81
C ASP A 377 6.42 -15.35 21.63
N TYR A 378 5.79 -14.37 20.95
CA TYR A 378 5.01 -13.30 21.56
C TYR A 378 3.53 -13.29 21.16
N ASP A 379 3.04 -14.37 20.55
CA ASP A 379 1.64 -14.49 20.11
C ASP A 379 1.18 -13.26 19.29
N LEU A 380 2.09 -12.72 18.49
CA LEU A 380 1.89 -11.50 17.71
C LEU A 380 1.45 -11.89 16.31
N SER A 381 0.16 -11.71 16.01
CA SER A 381 -0.40 -11.91 14.68
C SER A 381 -1.06 -10.64 14.14
N ILE A 382 -0.90 -10.39 12.84
CA ILE A 382 -1.66 -9.36 12.12
C ILE A 382 -2.82 -10.01 11.40
N ASN A 383 -4.03 -9.65 11.78
CA ASN A 383 -5.25 -10.09 11.11
C ASN A 383 -6.08 -8.87 10.65
N GLY A 384 -7.05 -9.14 9.78
CA GLY A 384 -8.03 -8.14 9.38
C GLY A 384 -8.37 -8.11 7.89
N PRO A 385 -9.33 -7.25 7.51
CA PRO A 385 -9.83 -7.17 6.15
C PRO A 385 -8.83 -6.48 5.21
N VAL A 386 -8.53 -7.16 4.11
CA VAL A 386 -7.89 -6.59 2.92
C VAL A 386 -8.93 -6.47 1.82
N SER A 387 -9.17 -5.24 1.40
CA SER A 387 -10.18 -4.89 0.41
C SER A 387 -9.57 -4.35 -0.87
N VAL A 388 -10.08 -4.80 -2.02
CA VAL A 388 -9.73 -4.26 -3.33
C VAL A 388 -11.01 -3.82 -4.03
N ILE A 389 -11.09 -2.55 -4.41
CA ILE A 389 -12.18 -2.00 -5.21
C ILE A 389 -11.74 -2.01 -6.67
N LEU A 390 -12.49 -2.71 -7.51
CA LEU A 390 -12.20 -2.86 -8.93
C LEU A 390 -12.72 -1.68 -9.76
N PRO A 391 -12.05 -1.33 -10.87
CA PRO A 391 -12.45 -0.24 -11.73
C PRO A 391 -13.80 -0.54 -12.40
N ARG A 392 -14.53 0.52 -12.75
CA ARG A 392 -15.86 0.37 -13.36
C ARG A 392 -15.79 -0.45 -14.65
N GLY A 393 -16.57 -1.52 -14.68
CA GLY A 393 -16.69 -2.37 -15.86
C GLY A 393 -15.69 -3.52 -15.93
N ILE A 394 -14.81 -3.68 -14.93
CA ILE A 394 -14.12 -4.94 -14.64
C ILE A 394 -14.73 -5.51 -13.36
N THR A 395 -15.08 -6.80 -13.39
CA THR A 395 -15.66 -7.52 -12.24
C THR A 395 -15.19 -8.97 -12.25
N ILE A 396 -15.02 -9.57 -11.08
CA ILE A 396 -14.89 -11.02 -10.93
C ILE A 396 -16.27 -11.67 -10.76
N ILE A 397 -16.46 -12.83 -11.38
CA ILE A 397 -17.67 -13.67 -11.30
C ILE A 397 -17.28 -15.12 -11.06
N ASP A 398 -18.27 -15.96 -10.74
CA ASP A 398 -18.07 -17.40 -10.46
C ASP A 398 -16.97 -17.63 -9.43
N VAL A 399 -17.01 -16.83 -8.35
CA VAL A 399 -15.98 -16.85 -7.31
C VAL A 399 -16.28 -17.99 -6.35
N GLU A 400 -15.32 -18.91 -6.22
CA GLU A 400 -15.32 -19.97 -5.22
C GLU A 400 -14.10 -19.80 -4.33
N ASP A 401 -14.33 -19.88 -3.03
CA ASP A 401 -13.33 -19.71 -1.99
C ASP A 401 -13.36 -20.96 -1.11
N THR A 402 -12.20 -21.58 -0.91
CA THR A 402 -12.07 -22.79 -0.09
C THR A 402 -12.06 -22.50 1.41
N GLY A 403 -11.53 -21.35 1.83
CA GLY A 403 -11.41 -20.92 3.22
C GLY A 403 -12.66 -20.20 3.75
N GLY A 404 -13.47 -19.61 2.87
CA GLY A 404 -14.69 -18.88 3.25
C GLY A 404 -14.43 -17.51 3.88
N TYR A 405 -13.26 -16.94 3.60
CA TYR A 405 -12.78 -15.65 4.11
C TYR A 405 -13.07 -14.49 3.14
N LEU A 406 -13.58 -14.79 1.95
CA LEU A 406 -13.85 -13.83 0.89
C LEU A 406 -15.31 -13.36 0.89
N SER A 407 -15.49 -12.05 0.86
CA SER A 407 -16.78 -11.40 0.70
C SER A 407 -16.75 -10.42 -0.47
N ILE A 408 -17.83 -10.39 -1.24
CA ILE A 408 -17.96 -9.51 -2.41
C ILE A 408 -19.16 -8.61 -2.20
N THR A 409 -18.92 -7.31 -2.26
CA THR A 409 -19.95 -6.27 -2.13
C THR A 409 -19.89 -5.31 -3.31
N GLU A 410 -20.90 -4.45 -3.45
CA GLU A 410 -20.93 -3.41 -4.48
C GLU A 410 -20.94 -2.03 -3.81
N THR A 411 -19.98 -1.19 -4.20
CA THR A 411 -19.82 0.17 -3.65
C THR A 411 -19.74 1.14 -4.82
N GLY A 412 -20.72 2.04 -4.93
CA GLY A 412 -20.72 3.10 -5.96
C GLY A 412 -20.78 2.59 -7.41
N GLY A 413 -21.36 1.40 -7.64
CA GLY A 413 -21.39 0.74 -8.95
C GLY A 413 -20.08 0.06 -9.35
N ARG A 414 -19.15 -0.10 -8.40
CA ARG A 414 -17.90 -0.86 -8.52
C ARG A 414 -17.95 -2.05 -7.57
N GLN A 415 -17.25 -3.13 -7.93
CA GLN A 415 -17.16 -4.32 -7.10
C GLN A 415 -16.05 -4.13 -6.06
N LYS A 416 -16.38 -4.33 -4.78
CA LYS A 416 -15.42 -4.37 -3.66
C LYS A 416 -15.26 -5.82 -3.23
N ILE A 417 -14.04 -6.31 -3.29
CA ILE A 417 -13.66 -7.67 -2.87
C ILE A 417 -12.95 -7.50 -1.53
N THR A 418 -13.43 -8.15 -0.48
CA THR A 418 -12.83 -8.09 0.85
C THR A 418 -12.46 -9.49 1.28
N TYR A 419 -11.17 -9.71 1.50
CA TYR A 419 -10.60 -10.94 2.04
C TYR A 419 -10.22 -10.71 3.50
N ASN A 420 -10.76 -11.51 4.42
CA ASN A 420 -10.45 -11.37 5.84
C ASN A 420 -9.31 -12.33 6.23
N ILE A 421 -8.13 -11.79 6.50
CA ILE A 421 -6.96 -12.63 6.81
C ILE A 421 -7.14 -13.24 8.21
N PRO A 422 -7.16 -14.58 8.34
CA PRO A 422 -7.29 -15.26 9.62
C PRO A 422 -5.99 -15.22 10.45
N ASP A 423 -6.14 -15.52 11.73
CA ASP A 423 -5.02 -15.66 12.67
C ASP A 423 -4.26 -16.98 12.47
N GLY A 424 -2.92 -16.92 12.48
CA GLY A 424 -2.00 -18.06 12.33
C GLY A 424 -1.65 -18.44 10.89
N GLU A 425 -1.30 -19.72 10.70
CA GLU A 425 -1.07 -20.31 9.39
C GLU A 425 -2.40 -20.53 8.66
N PHE A 426 -2.45 -20.07 7.41
CA PHE A 426 -3.60 -20.28 6.54
C PHE A 426 -3.15 -20.66 5.13
N GLU A 427 -3.98 -21.46 4.48
CA GLU A 427 -3.86 -21.81 3.07
C GLU A 427 -5.25 -21.68 2.46
N ASP A 428 -5.33 -20.95 1.36
CA ASP A 428 -6.58 -20.71 0.68
C ASP A 428 -6.40 -20.73 -0.84
N THR A 429 -7.45 -21.15 -1.53
CA THR A 429 -7.51 -21.17 -2.99
C THR A 429 -8.78 -20.45 -3.43
N ILE A 430 -8.58 -19.30 -4.06
CA ILE A 430 -9.67 -18.52 -4.66
C ILE A 430 -9.71 -18.85 -6.14
N SER A 431 -10.84 -19.37 -6.61
CA SER A 431 -11.11 -19.54 -8.03
C SER A 431 -12.11 -18.51 -8.53
N PHE A 432 -11.85 -17.90 -9.68
CA PHE A 432 -12.68 -16.83 -10.21
C PHE A 432 -12.60 -16.74 -11.74
N ARG A 433 -13.49 -15.95 -12.32
CA ARG A 433 -13.43 -15.49 -13.71
C ARG A 433 -13.48 -13.98 -13.77
N VAL A 434 -12.70 -13.39 -14.67
CA VAL A 434 -12.75 -11.95 -14.95
C VAL A 434 -13.79 -11.69 -16.04
N LYS A 435 -14.69 -10.75 -15.77
CA LYS A 435 -15.67 -10.22 -16.71
C LYS A 435 -15.39 -8.74 -16.98
N VAL A 436 -15.23 -8.42 -18.25
CA VAL A 436 -14.99 -7.07 -18.76
C VAL A 436 -16.18 -6.61 -19.56
N SER A 437 -16.82 -5.52 -19.14
CA SER A 437 -17.99 -4.96 -19.80
C SER A 437 -17.65 -4.32 -21.15
N TRP A 438 -18.61 -4.34 -22.09
CA TRP A 438 -18.46 -3.62 -23.36
C TRP A 438 -18.23 -2.12 -23.18
N LEU A 439 -18.87 -1.52 -22.16
CA LEU A 439 -18.72 -0.10 -21.88
C LEU A 439 -17.26 0.27 -21.57
N TYR A 440 -16.59 -0.56 -20.76
CA TYR A 440 -15.17 -0.39 -20.44
C TYR A 440 -14.30 -0.48 -21.71
N LEU A 441 -14.52 -1.51 -22.54
CA LEU A 441 -13.78 -1.68 -23.80
C LEU A 441 -14.02 -0.52 -24.78
N PHE A 442 -15.26 -0.03 -24.89
CA PHE A 442 -15.55 1.12 -25.74
C PHE A 442 -14.86 2.39 -25.24
N MET A 443 -14.78 2.59 -23.92
CA MET A 443 -14.03 3.73 -23.37
C MET A 443 -12.53 3.62 -23.67
N GLN A 444 -11.96 2.42 -23.61
CA GLN A 444 -10.54 2.21 -23.90
C GLN A 444 -10.20 2.40 -25.39
N PHE A 445 -11.06 1.89 -26.28
CA PHE A 445 -10.77 1.82 -27.72
C PHE A 445 -11.62 2.77 -28.59
N TRP A 446 -12.23 3.83 -28.05
CA TRP A 446 -13.13 4.70 -28.82
C TRP A 446 -12.45 5.38 -30.03
N VAL A 447 -11.13 5.59 -29.96
CA VAL A 447 -10.36 6.25 -31.02
C VAL A 447 -10.38 5.43 -32.32
N TYR A 448 -10.30 4.10 -32.26
CA TYR A 448 -10.25 3.22 -33.44
C TYR A 448 -11.49 3.33 -34.36
N PRO A 449 -12.74 3.19 -33.86
CA PRO A 449 -13.92 3.37 -34.69
C PRO A 449 -14.06 4.82 -35.19
N THR A 450 -13.58 5.84 -34.47
CA THR A 450 -13.63 7.22 -34.98
C THR A 450 -12.74 7.42 -36.21
N PHE A 451 -11.55 6.82 -36.26
CA PHE A 451 -10.69 6.84 -37.44
C PHE A 451 -11.36 6.15 -38.64
N ILE A 452 -11.99 4.99 -38.42
CA ILE A 452 -12.74 4.26 -39.47
C ILE A 452 -13.91 5.12 -39.98
N VAL A 453 -14.67 5.74 -39.08
CA VAL A 453 -15.80 6.63 -39.44
C VAL A 453 -15.30 7.86 -40.20
N LEU A 454 -14.16 8.43 -39.81
CA LEU A 454 -13.53 9.56 -40.50
C LEU A 454 -13.06 9.17 -41.91
N LEU A 455 -12.42 8.01 -42.06
CA LEU A 455 -12.03 7.47 -43.37
C LEU A 455 -13.25 7.18 -44.25
N LEU A 456 -14.32 6.61 -43.69
CA LEU A 456 -15.60 6.41 -44.39
C LEU A 456 -16.22 7.74 -44.81
N ALA A 457 -16.22 8.76 -43.94
CA ALA A 457 -16.72 10.09 -44.25
C ALA A 457 -15.90 10.76 -45.38
N LEU A 458 -14.57 10.65 -45.36
CA LEU A 458 -13.68 11.13 -46.41
C LEU A 458 -13.89 10.36 -47.73
N PHE A 459 -14.06 9.04 -47.67
CA PHE A 459 -14.37 8.20 -48.83
C PHE A 459 -15.70 8.59 -49.46
N ILE A 460 -16.75 8.76 -48.65
CA ILE A 460 -18.07 9.21 -49.09
C ILE A 460 -17.96 10.62 -49.70
N ARG A 461 -17.23 11.55 -49.06
CA ARG A 461 -16.99 12.91 -49.58
C ARG A 461 -16.25 12.89 -50.91
N ARG A 462 -15.22 12.05 -51.07
CA ARG A 462 -14.46 11.86 -52.32
C ARG A 462 -15.35 11.28 -53.41
N ARG A 463 -16.20 10.29 -53.09
CA ARG A 463 -17.19 9.71 -54.03
C ARG A 463 -18.22 10.74 -54.46
N ARG A 464 -18.75 11.55 -53.52
CA ARG A 464 -19.69 12.64 -53.81
C ARG A 464 -19.05 13.72 -54.67
N ARG A 465 -17.82 14.15 -54.39
CA ARG A 465 -17.08 15.12 -55.22
C ARG A 465 -16.81 14.59 -56.63
N LYS A 466 -16.37 13.33 -56.77
CA LYS A 466 -16.22 12.68 -58.09
C LYS A 466 -17.55 12.59 -58.85
N LYS A 467 -18.67 12.28 -58.17
CA LYS A 467 -20.00 12.27 -58.79
C LYS A 467 -20.44 13.67 -59.22
N ARG A 468 -20.18 14.72 -58.42
CA ARG A 468 -20.46 16.13 -58.77
C ARG A 468 -19.65 16.57 -59.98
N LEU A 469 -18.33 16.35 -59.98
CA LEU A 469 -17.45 16.67 -61.11
C LEU A 469 -17.82 15.89 -62.39
N LYS A 470 -18.25 14.63 -62.27
CA LYS A 470 -18.76 13.87 -63.43
C LYS A 470 -20.10 14.42 -63.95
N LYS A 471 -20.99 14.91 -63.09
CA LYS A 471 -22.24 15.58 -63.50
C LYS A 471 -21.95 16.92 -64.18
N GLU A 472 -21.03 17.71 -63.64
CA GLU A 472 -20.58 18.97 -64.24
C GLU A 472 -19.91 18.75 -65.61
N ARG A 473 -19.04 17.74 -65.75
CA ARG A 473 -18.46 17.36 -67.06
C ARG A 473 -19.51 16.89 -68.07
N LYS A 474 -20.51 16.12 -67.63
CA LYS A 474 -21.63 15.69 -68.50
C LYS A 474 -22.54 16.86 -68.91
N ALA A 475 -22.76 17.82 -68.01
CA ALA A 475 -23.50 19.04 -68.31
C ALA A 475 -22.72 19.95 -69.27
N ALA A 476 -21.41 20.09 -69.08
CA ALA A 476 -20.53 20.82 -70.00
C ALA A 476 -20.43 20.15 -71.38
N SER A 477 -20.35 18.82 -71.46
CA SER A 477 -20.38 18.09 -72.73
C SER A 477 -21.76 18.15 -73.41
N ALA A 478 -22.85 18.18 -72.64
CA ALA A 478 -24.19 18.38 -73.18
C ALA A 478 -24.37 19.79 -73.76
N GLN A 479 -23.81 20.81 -73.10
CA GLN A 479 -23.76 22.20 -73.60
C GLN A 479 -22.84 22.36 -74.82
N GLN A 480 -21.73 21.62 -74.91
CA GLN A 480 -20.92 21.56 -76.13
C GLN A 480 -21.64 20.83 -77.27
N ALA A 481 -22.37 19.75 -76.99
CA ALA A 481 -23.17 19.05 -78.00
C ALA A 481 -24.38 19.88 -78.50
N THR A 482 -24.86 20.86 -77.72
CA THR A 482 -25.85 21.85 -78.21
C THR A 482 -25.22 23.03 -78.96
N LYS A 483 -23.89 23.20 -78.88
CA LYS A 483 -23.15 24.27 -79.59
C LYS A 483 -22.49 23.78 -80.88
N VAL A 484 -22.50 22.47 -81.15
CA VAL A 484 -22.04 21.84 -82.41
C VAL A 484 -23.22 21.22 -83.14
N THR A 485 -24.18 22.07 -83.51
CA THR A 485 -25.04 21.84 -84.68
C THR A 485 -24.85 23.05 -85.58
N ILE A 486 -23.67 23.14 -86.21
CA ILE A 486 -23.47 23.96 -87.40
C ILE A 486 -24.02 23.11 -88.54
N GLY A 487 -25.11 23.57 -89.15
CA GLY A 487 -25.73 22.89 -90.27
C GLY A 487 -24.82 22.87 -91.49
N ASP A 488 -25.00 21.86 -92.34
CA ASP A 488 -24.28 21.65 -93.61
C ASP A 488 -24.35 22.83 -94.62
N SER A 489 -24.99 23.95 -94.27
CA SER A 489 -25.12 25.15 -95.10
C SER A 489 -24.00 26.19 -94.95
N GLU A 490 -23.04 26.03 -94.02
CA GLU A 490 -21.94 27.01 -93.83
C GLU A 490 -20.57 26.53 -94.35
N PHE A 491 -20.48 25.33 -94.94
CA PHE A 491 -19.23 24.82 -95.55
C PHE A 491 -19.01 25.23 -97.02
N ALA A 492 -19.92 26.01 -97.61
CA ALA A 492 -19.85 26.41 -99.02
C ALA A 492 -19.13 27.75 -99.25
N ASP A 493 -18.81 28.54 -98.22
CA ASP A 493 -18.34 29.93 -98.37
C ASP A 493 -16.87 30.18 -97.96
N LEU A 494 -16.06 29.12 -97.81
CA LEU A 494 -14.63 29.23 -97.49
C LEU A 494 -13.72 28.48 -98.49
N LYS A 495 -14.16 28.36 -99.75
CA LYS A 495 -13.26 28.10 -100.88
C LYS A 495 -12.74 29.41 -101.45
N GLY A 496 -11.78 30.00 -100.76
CA GLY A 496 -10.94 31.02 -101.36
C GLY A 496 -10.42 32.03 -100.36
N PHE A 497 -9.35 31.70 -99.65
CA PHE A 497 -8.23 32.58 -99.38
C PHE A 497 -7.03 31.73 -98.93
N LYS A 498 -5.89 31.87 -99.63
CA LYS A 498 -4.60 31.25 -99.27
C LYS A 498 -3.76 32.23 -98.44
N SER A 499 -3.24 31.70 -97.35
CA SER A 499 -2.03 32.02 -96.56
C SER A 499 -1.48 33.46 -96.49
N GLU A 500 -1.26 33.92 -95.26
CA GLU A 500 0.07 34.33 -94.77
C GLU A 500 0.08 34.36 -93.23
N GLY A 501 1.11 33.77 -92.60
CA GLY A 501 1.41 33.96 -91.18
C GLY A 501 1.18 32.76 -90.25
N LEU A 502 2.04 31.74 -90.32
CA LEU A 502 2.34 30.91 -89.14
C LEU A 502 3.78 30.40 -89.21
N HIS A 503 4.67 31.05 -88.46
CA HIS A 503 6.00 30.58 -88.12
C HIS A 503 6.10 30.37 -86.60
N GLY A 504 6.80 29.29 -86.22
CA GLY A 504 7.36 29.05 -84.88
C GLY A 504 6.52 28.09 -84.02
N GLU A 505 7.00 26.97 -83.48
CA GLU A 505 8.27 26.26 -83.58
C GLU A 505 7.99 24.87 -82.95
N LEU A 506 8.40 23.80 -83.64
CA LEU A 506 8.32 22.43 -83.15
C LEU A 506 9.51 22.17 -82.22
N GLN A 507 9.26 21.93 -80.94
CA GLN A 507 10.29 21.37 -80.06
C GLN A 507 10.37 19.86 -80.22
N GLN A 508 11.63 19.46 -80.35
CA GLN A 508 12.22 18.16 -80.64
C GLN A 508 11.91 17.10 -79.57
N PHE A 509 11.78 15.85 -80.04
CA PHE A 509 11.88 14.65 -79.23
C PHE A 509 13.36 14.40 -78.89
N GLU A 510 13.71 14.29 -77.61
CA GLU A 510 14.97 13.68 -77.17
C GLU A 510 14.78 12.17 -77.02
N GLU A 511 15.46 11.43 -77.89
CA GLU A 511 15.67 9.98 -77.77
C GLU A 511 16.78 9.72 -76.75
N TYR A 512 16.49 8.91 -75.73
CA TYR A 512 17.51 8.36 -74.85
C TYR A 512 18.23 7.20 -75.56
N SER A 513 19.53 7.39 -75.81
CA SER A 513 20.45 6.35 -76.29
C SER A 513 21.51 6.02 -75.23
N ASN A 514 21.54 4.73 -74.89
CA ASN A 514 22.53 3.94 -74.16
C ASN A 514 23.90 4.57 -73.82
N GLN A 515 24.24 4.58 -72.53
CA GLN A 515 25.61 4.38 -72.04
C GLN A 515 25.64 3.42 -70.84
N SER A 516 26.61 2.51 -70.91
CA SER A 516 26.89 1.35 -70.05
C SER A 516 27.17 1.67 -68.57
N PRO A 517 27.02 0.68 -67.66
CA PRO A 517 27.02 0.91 -66.21
C PRO A 517 28.45 1.02 -65.62
N PRO A 518 28.67 1.83 -64.58
CA PRO A 518 29.86 1.73 -63.72
C PRO A 518 29.73 0.59 -62.68
N PRO A 519 30.85 0.13 -62.09
CA PRO A 519 31.05 -1.23 -61.63
C PRO A 519 30.51 -1.53 -60.22
N MET A 520 30.34 -2.84 -59.97
CA MET A 520 29.99 -3.48 -58.70
C MET A 520 30.93 -3.07 -57.55
N ILE A 521 30.33 -2.73 -56.41
CA ILE A 521 31.02 -2.71 -55.12
C ILE A 521 30.85 -4.09 -54.49
N ASP A 522 31.99 -4.64 -54.11
CA ASP A 522 32.24 -5.98 -53.60
C ASP A 522 31.64 -6.18 -52.20
N LEU A 523 31.08 -7.38 -51.98
CA LEU A 523 30.55 -7.86 -50.71
C LEU A 523 31.72 -8.50 -49.93
N GLY A 524 32.07 -7.93 -48.78
CA GLY A 524 32.92 -8.58 -47.79
C GLY A 524 32.06 -9.16 -46.65
N ASP A 525 31.89 -10.48 -46.63
CA ASP A 525 31.51 -11.28 -45.45
C ASP A 525 32.76 -12.07 -45.05
N GLU A 526 33.22 -11.88 -43.81
CA GLU A 526 34.14 -12.72 -42.99
C GLU A 526 34.37 -11.88 -41.70
N ARG A 527 33.67 -12.08 -40.57
CA ARG A 527 33.63 -13.22 -39.63
C ARG A 527 35.01 -13.74 -39.20
N PHE A 528 35.19 -13.79 -37.87
CA PHE A 528 36.29 -14.32 -37.04
C PHE A 528 37.45 -13.34 -36.72
N ASP A 529 37.34 -12.62 -35.59
CA ASP A 529 37.85 -13.06 -34.28
C ASP A 529 37.00 -12.47 -33.14
#